data_AF-A0A0G0VC91-F1
#
_entry.id   AF-A0A0G0VC91-F1
#
_cell.length_a   1.000
_cell.length_b   1.000
_cell.length_c   1.000
_cell.angle_alpha   90.00
_cell.angle_beta   90.00
_cell.angle_gamma   90.00
#
_symmetry.space_group_name_H-M   'P 1'
#
loop_
_entity.id
_entity.type
_entity.pdbx_description
1 polymer ?
#
loop_
_entity_poly.entity_id
_entity_poly.type
_entity_poly.pdbx_seq_one_letter_code
_entity_poly.pdbx_strand_id
1 'polypeptide(L)'
;MNFIFSRKANGFSLIELMVSVSILTVINMMVFASYPEFNQRMAIRRTSNDIALAVREAQVNALSIKELDGKFPAYGINFKTGNTFTLFADKGEEGVRNNLYDEGEEINTFMITTGDTISRLQLCSSGCNDTGEINIVYPRSNPMASITDSSGSGSNDYAIVTIAAPNDKISKDIKIYLNGQISIE
;
A
#
# COMPACT_ATOMS: atom_id res chain seq x y z
N MET A 1 25.28 70.86 -7.45
CA MET A 1 25.46 70.25 -6.12
C MET A 1 24.76 68.90 -6.17
N ASN A 2 25.50 67.81 -6.41
CA ASN A 2 24.96 66.45 -6.36
C ASN A 2 26.10 65.54 -5.87
N PHE A 3 26.06 65.22 -4.57
CA PHE A 3 26.96 64.24 -3.97
C PHE A 3 26.40 62.84 -4.26
N ILE A 4 27.00 62.16 -5.24
CA ILE A 4 26.75 60.73 -5.47
C ILE A 4 27.55 59.96 -4.42
N PHE A 5 26.88 59.44 -3.39
CA PHE A 5 27.47 58.50 -2.45
C PHE A 5 27.82 57.19 -3.18
N SER A 6 29.10 56.98 -3.48
CA SER A 6 29.61 55.68 -3.92
C SER A 6 29.58 54.70 -2.74
N ARG A 7 28.56 53.84 -2.70
CA ARG A 7 28.45 52.75 -1.72
C ARG A 7 29.53 51.71 -2.05
N LYS A 8 30.55 51.56 -1.21
CA LYS A 8 31.50 50.44 -1.35
C LYS A 8 30.73 49.14 -1.17
N ALA A 9 30.59 48.37 -2.25
CA ALA A 9 30.14 46.99 -2.18
C ALA A 9 31.31 46.17 -1.63
N ASN A 10 31.36 45.99 -0.31
CA ASN A 10 32.33 45.14 0.34
C ASN A 10 31.98 43.68 0.01
N GLY A 11 32.90 42.95 -0.62
CA GLY A 11 32.78 41.51 -0.86
C GLY A 11 32.91 40.70 0.44
N PHE A 12 32.52 39.43 0.39
CA PHE A 12 32.67 38.49 1.51
C PHE A 12 34.15 38.25 1.85
N SER A 13 34.45 38.18 3.15
CA SER A 13 35.79 37.79 3.60
C SER A 13 36.04 36.29 3.41
N LEU A 14 37.28 35.89 3.17
CA LEU A 14 37.65 34.47 3.04
C LEU A 14 37.25 33.67 4.29
N ILE A 15 37.37 34.25 5.48
CA ILE A 15 36.97 33.58 6.71
C ILE A 15 35.46 33.37 6.79
N GLU A 16 34.64 34.32 6.32
CA GLU A 16 33.19 34.16 6.29
C GLU A 16 32.75 33.09 5.29
N LEU A 17 33.43 32.99 4.15
CA LEU A 17 33.20 31.90 3.20
C LEU A 17 33.51 30.55 3.85
N MET A 18 34.63 30.42 4.55
CA MET A 18 35.01 29.17 5.22
C MET A 18 34.00 28.77 6.31
N VAL A 19 33.56 29.73 7.13
CA VAL A 19 32.55 29.50 8.16
C VAL A 19 31.20 29.13 7.54
N SER A 20 30.82 29.77 6.43
CA SER A 20 29.55 29.47 5.75
C SER A 20 29.55 28.07 5.13
N VAL A 21 30.66 27.68 4.50
CA VAL A 21 30.82 26.33 3.92
C VAL A 21 30.82 25.26 5.00
N SER A 22 31.48 25.50 6.14
CA SER A 22 31.48 24.52 7.24
C SER A 22 30.11 24.34 7.89
N ILE A 23 29.31 25.40 8.02
CA ILE A 23 27.92 25.26 8.48
C ILE A 23 27.09 24.48 7.45
N LEU A 24 27.25 24.78 6.15
CA LEU A 24 26.52 24.11 5.08
C LEU A 24 26.86 22.61 4.99
N THR A 25 28.13 22.22 5.17
CA THR A 25 28.52 20.81 5.16
C THR A 25 27.92 20.04 6.33
N VAL A 26 27.89 20.63 7.53
CA VAL A 26 27.27 20.02 8.71
C VAL A 26 25.77 19.80 8.49
N ILE A 27 25.06 20.80 7.96
CA ILE A 27 23.62 20.68 7.67
C ILE A 27 23.38 19.59 6.61
N ASN A 28 24.15 19.59 5.51
CA ASN A 28 24.00 18.59 4.45
C ASN A 28 24.27 17.17 4.95
N MET A 29 25.23 16.99 5.86
CA MET A 29 25.51 15.68 6.44
C MET A 29 24.31 15.13 7.23
N MET A 30 23.63 15.98 7.99
CA MET A 30 22.39 15.59 8.70
C MET A 30 21.29 15.20 7.72
N VAL A 31 21.11 15.97 6.64
CA VAL A 31 20.10 15.67 5.61
C VAL A 31 20.37 14.33 4.95
N PHE A 32 21.60 14.09 4.48
CA PHE A 32 21.96 12.83 3.82
C PHE A 32 21.84 11.62 4.76
N ALA A 33 22.17 11.78 6.04
CA ALA A 33 22.00 10.70 7.02
C ALA A 33 20.52 10.26 7.17
N SER A 34 19.57 11.18 7.01
CA SER A 34 18.12 10.90 7.12
C SER A 34 17.46 10.38 5.84
N TYR A 35 18.12 10.53 4.69
CA TYR A 35 17.53 10.24 3.37
C TYR A 35 17.08 8.77 3.18
N PRO A 36 17.83 7.75 3.63
CA PRO A 36 17.41 6.36 3.45
C PRO A 36 16.08 6.04 4.15
N GLU A 37 15.88 6.54 5.37
CA GLU A 37 14.65 6.33 6.13
C GLU A 37 13.46 7.02 5.45
N PHE A 38 13.67 8.25 4.96
CA PHE A 38 12.64 8.96 4.20
C PHE A 38 12.24 8.20 2.94
N ASN A 39 13.21 7.68 2.19
CA ASN A 39 12.94 6.90 0.98
C ASN A 39 12.15 5.61 1.29
N GLN A 40 12.49 4.91 2.38
CA GLN A 40 11.74 3.73 2.84
C GLN A 40 10.30 4.07 3.24
N ARG A 41 10.07 5.19 3.96
CA ARG A 41 8.72 5.65 4.31
C ARG A 41 7.89 5.97 3.07
N MET A 42 8.50 6.57 2.06
CA MET A 42 7.84 6.87 0.79
C MET A 42 7.51 5.61 0.00
N ALA A 43 8.41 4.63 -0.01
CA ALA A 43 8.22 3.32 -0.63
C ALA A 43 7.02 2.57 -0.02
N ILE A 44 7.01 2.37 1.30
CA ILE A 44 5.89 1.72 2.00
C ILE A 44 4.59 2.46 1.73
N ARG A 45 4.58 3.80 1.83
CA ARG A 45 3.38 4.60 1.58
C ARG A 45 2.83 4.39 0.17
N ARG A 46 3.71 4.30 -0.84
CA ARG A 46 3.31 4.00 -2.22
C ARG A 46 2.68 2.62 -2.30
N THR A 47 3.35 1.60 -1.79
CA THR A 47 2.85 0.21 -1.77
C THR A 47 1.50 0.10 -1.05
N SER A 48 1.33 0.75 0.10
CA SER A 48 0.05 0.76 0.83
C SER A 48 -1.06 1.42 0.04
N ASN A 49 -0.77 2.51 -0.69
CA ASN A 49 -1.75 3.15 -1.56
C ASN A 49 -2.09 2.28 -2.77
N ASP A 50 -1.10 1.62 -3.39
CA ASP A 50 -1.32 0.73 -4.52
C ASP A 50 -2.23 -0.46 -4.11
N ILE A 51 -2.02 -1.01 -2.92
CA ILE A 51 -2.91 -2.03 -2.33
C ILE A 51 -4.32 -1.48 -2.13
N ALA A 52 -4.46 -0.31 -1.49
CA ALA A 52 -5.77 0.29 -1.25
C ALA A 52 -6.52 0.58 -2.57
N LEU A 53 -5.80 1.01 -3.61
CA LEU A 53 -6.36 1.22 -4.94
C LEU A 53 -6.80 -0.10 -5.58
N ALA A 54 -6.02 -1.17 -5.48
CA ALA A 54 -6.38 -2.48 -6.02
C ALA A 54 -7.62 -3.09 -5.32
N VAL A 55 -7.71 -2.97 -3.99
CA VAL A 55 -8.91 -3.35 -3.23
C VAL A 55 -10.13 -2.54 -3.71
N ARG A 56 -9.94 -1.23 -3.91
CA ARG A 56 -11.01 -0.35 -4.40
C ARG A 56 -11.42 -0.69 -5.83
N GLU A 57 -10.47 -1.07 -6.68
CA GLU A 57 -10.72 -1.53 -8.03
C GLU A 57 -11.57 -2.81 -8.04
N ALA A 58 -11.25 -3.79 -7.19
CA ALA A 58 -12.07 -4.99 -7.01
C ALA A 58 -13.51 -4.64 -6.63
N GLN A 59 -13.69 -3.76 -5.65
CA GLN A 59 -15.01 -3.30 -5.21
C GLN A 59 -15.79 -2.61 -6.33
N VAL A 60 -15.16 -1.70 -7.08
CA VAL A 60 -15.82 -0.98 -8.19
C VAL A 60 -16.20 -1.94 -9.32
N ASN A 61 -15.36 -2.92 -9.64
CA ASN A 61 -15.66 -3.92 -10.65
C ASN A 61 -16.87 -4.80 -10.26
N ALA A 62 -16.96 -5.19 -8.99
CA ALA A 62 -18.10 -5.95 -8.46
C ALA A 62 -19.41 -5.14 -8.43
N LEU A 63 -19.34 -3.86 -8.03
CA LEU A 63 -20.49 -2.96 -8.01
C LEU A 63 -20.98 -2.59 -9.41
N SER A 64 -20.07 -2.51 -10.37
CA SER A 64 -20.40 -2.19 -11.77
C SER A 64 -20.89 -3.41 -12.56
N ILE A 65 -20.95 -4.59 -11.93
CA ILE A 65 -21.35 -5.86 -12.56
C ILE A 65 -20.54 -6.06 -13.85
N LYS A 66 -19.22 -5.88 -13.74
CA LYS A 66 -18.33 -5.95 -14.90
C LYS A 66 -18.34 -7.36 -15.47
N GLU A 67 -18.48 -7.43 -16.79
CA GLU A 67 -18.42 -8.69 -17.53
C GLU A 67 -16.97 -9.10 -17.77
N LEU A 68 -16.68 -10.39 -17.63
CA LEU A 68 -15.43 -11.04 -17.99
C LEU A 68 -15.76 -12.37 -18.66
N ASP A 69 -15.31 -12.55 -19.90
CA ASP A 69 -15.49 -13.79 -20.68
C ASP A 69 -16.96 -14.26 -20.79
N GLY A 70 -17.92 -13.34 -20.97
CA GLY A 70 -19.34 -13.70 -21.07
C GLY A 70 -20.00 -14.03 -19.72
N LYS A 71 -19.28 -13.88 -18.61
CA LYS A 71 -19.74 -14.11 -17.24
C LYS A 71 -19.59 -12.83 -16.43
N PHE A 72 -20.29 -12.75 -15.29
CA PHE A 72 -20.26 -11.59 -14.41
C PHE A 72 -19.52 -11.88 -13.10
N PRO A 73 -18.25 -12.29 -13.05
CA PRO A 73 -17.64 -12.84 -11.82
C PRO A 73 -17.76 -11.95 -10.57
N ALA A 74 -17.60 -12.54 -9.38
CA ALA A 74 -17.30 -11.75 -8.19
C ALA A 74 -15.83 -11.32 -8.26
N TYR A 75 -15.51 -10.09 -7.84
CA TYR A 75 -14.15 -9.58 -7.92
C TYR A 75 -13.52 -9.57 -6.54
N GLY A 76 -12.27 -10.00 -6.44
CA GLY A 76 -11.58 -10.06 -5.16
C GLY A 76 -10.10 -9.80 -5.28
N ILE A 77 -9.47 -9.63 -4.12
CA ILE A 77 -8.02 -9.50 -4.01
C ILE A 77 -7.50 -10.59 -3.07
N ASN A 78 -6.47 -11.28 -3.53
CA ASN A 78 -5.77 -12.31 -2.79
C ASN A 78 -4.46 -11.72 -2.28
N PHE A 79 -4.24 -11.86 -0.98
CA PHE A 79 -2.99 -11.50 -0.33
C PHE A 79 -2.31 -12.76 0.18
N LYS A 80 -1.02 -12.89 -0.14
CA LYS A 80 -0.10 -13.87 0.42
C LYS A 80 1.11 -13.13 0.99
N THR A 81 1.76 -13.73 1.99
CA THR A 81 3.03 -13.19 2.47
C THR A 81 4.06 -13.21 1.34
N GLY A 82 4.88 -12.16 1.24
CA GLY A 82 5.82 -11.98 0.14
C GLY A 82 5.63 -10.65 -0.59
N ASN A 83 5.85 -10.65 -1.90
CA ASN A 83 6.06 -9.44 -2.69
C ASN A 83 4.95 -9.19 -3.72
N THR A 84 3.91 -10.02 -3.72
CA THR A 84 2.87 -9.99 -4.74
C THR A 84 1.50 -10.11 -4.12
N PHE A 85 0.53 -9.45 -4.75
CA PHE A 85 -0.88 -9.63 -4.47
C PHE A 85 -1.65 -9.64 -5.79
N THR A 86 -2.75 -10.36 -5.83
CA THR A 86 -3.43 -10.67 -7.08
C THR A 86 -4.87 -10.20 -7.03
N LEU A 87 -5.25 -9.36 -8.00
CA LEU A 87 -6.64 -9.08 -8.32
C LEU A 87 -7.17 -10.24 -9.16
N PHE A 88 -8.25 -10.86 -8.70
CA PHE A 88 -8.84 -12.03 -9.34
C PHE A 88 -10.35 -11.86 -9.51
N ALA A 89 -10.93 -12.72 -10.35
CA ALA A 89 -12.36 -12.82 -10.57
C ALA A 89 -12.81 -14.26 -10.37
N ASP A 90 -13.65 -14.50 -9.35
CA ASP A 90 -14.29 -15.79 -9.12
C ASP A 90 -15.34 -16.03 -10.21
N LYS A 91 -14.97 -16.84 -11.20
CA LYS A 91 -15.75 -17.16 -12.41
C LYS A 91 -16.78 -18.26 -12.15
N GLY A 92 -16.88 -18.78 -10.93
CA GLY A 92 -17.88 -19.76 -10.52
C GLY A 92 -19.31 -19.26 -10.76
N GLU A 93 -20.28 -20.17 -10.87
CA GLU A 93 -21.70 -19.80 -10.91
C GLU A 93 -22.20 -19.39 -9.53
N GLU A 94 -23.27 -18.58 -9.49
CA GLU A 94 -23.83 -18.11 -8.22
C GLU A 94 -24.34 -19.28 -7.37
N GLY A 95 -23.83 -19.41 -6.14
CA GLY A 95 -24.08 -20.55 -5.26
C GLY A 95 -23.04 -21.69 -5.31
N VAL A 96 -22.12 -21.67 -6.28
CA VAL A 96 -20.99 -22.62 -6.38
C VAL A 96 -19.64 -21.95 -6.08
N ARG A 97 -19.62 -20.61 -6.02
CA ARG A 97 -18.45 -19.79 -5.67
C ARG A 97 -17.88 -20.18 -4.31
N ASN A 98 -16.57 -20.40 -4.27
CA ASN A 98 -15.83 -20.65 -3.03
C ASN A 98 -15.33 -19.34 -2.39
N ASN A 99 -15.47 -18.18 -3.06
CA ASN A 99 -14.93 -16.90 -2.63
C ASN A 99 -13.41 -16.96 -2.38
N LEU A 100 -12.72 -17.79 -3.15
CA LEU A 100 -11.28 -17.96 -3.09
C LEU A 100 -10.68 -17.57 -4.44
N TYR A 101 -9.38 -17.28 -4.40
CA TYR A 101 -8.60 -17.22 -5.60
C TYR A 101 -8.16 -18.63 -6.02
N ASP A 102 -8.57 -19.03 -7.22
CA ASP A 102 -8.10 -20.25 -7.89
C ASP A 102 -7.18 -19.93 -9.07
N GLU A 103 -6.29 -20.87 -9.41
CA GLU A 103 -5.36 -20.71 -10.54
C GLU A 103 -6.16 -20.56 -11.86
N GLY A 104 -5.85 -19.51 -12.63
CA GLY A 104 -6.56 -19.16 -13.88
C GLY A 104 -7.68 -18.12 -13.70
N GLU A 105 -7.89 -17.65 -12.47
CA GLU A 105 -8.81 -16.55 -12.16
C GLU A 105 -8.11 -15.18 -12.03
N GLU A 106 -6.81 -15.12 -12.29
CA GLU A 106 -6.04 -13.88 -12.21
C GLU A 106 -6.51 -12.89 -13.27
N ILE A 107 -6.78 -11.66 -12.83
CA ILE A 107 -6.96 -10.52 -13.74
C ILE A 107 -5.65 -9.75 -13.82
N ASN A 108 -5.07 -9.45 -12.67
CA ASN A 108 -3.82 -8.70 -12.60
C ASN A 108 -3.04 -9.08 -11.35
N THR A 109 -1.73 -9.29 -11.51
CA THR A 109 -0.82 -9.56 -10.41
C THR A 109 0.08 -8.36 -10.21
N PHE A 110 -0.02 -7.75 -9.03
CA PHE A 110 0.79 -6.61 -8.67
C PHE A 110 2.05 -7.09 -7.96
N MET A 111 3.20 -6.58 -8.39
CA MET A 111 4.49 -6.87 -7.77
C MET A 111 5.02 -5.64 -7.05
N ILE A 112 5.37 -5.81 -5.78
CA ILE A 112 6.01 -4.79 -4.95
C ILE A 112 7.48 -4.72 -5.36
N THR A 113 7.84 -3.65 -6.07
CA THR A 113 9.20 -3.44 -6.62
C THR A 113 10.12 -2.65 -5.69
N THR A 114 9.59 -2.10 -4.59
CA THR A 114 10.32 -1.23 -3.67
C THR A 114 11.19 -1.98 -2.66
N GLY A 115 11.21 -3.32 -2.73
CA GLY A 115 11.90 -4.19 -1.77
C GLY A 115 11.10 -4.47 -0.50
N ASP A 116 10.01 -3.72 -0.27
CA ASP A 116 9.08 -3.98 0.82
C ASP A 116 8.31 -5.29 0.57
N THR A 117 7.82 -5.91 1.64
CA THR A 117 7.06 -7.16 1.57
C THR A 117 5.83 -7.11 2.47
N ILE A 118 4.83 -7.89 2.10
CA ILE A 118 3.72 -8.28 2.95
C ILE A 118 4.29 -9.22 4.01
N SER A 119 4.52 -8.71 5.20
CA SER A 119 5.18 -9.44 6.29
C SER A 119 4.19 -10.24 7.12
N ARG A 120 2.99 -9.70 7.33
CA ARG A 120 1.96 -10.32 8.17
C ARG A 120 0.56 -10.05 7.62
N LEU A 121 -0.29 -11.06 7.73
CA LEU A 121 -1.69 -11.03 7.36
C LEU A 121 -2.51 -11.48 8.56
N GLN A 122 -3.54 -10.71 8.91
CA GLN A 122 -4.41 -11.02 10.04
C GLN A 122 -5.88 -10.91 9.65
N LEU A 123 -6.68 -11.82 10.17
CA LEU A 123 -8.14 -11.79 10.08
C LEU A 123 -8.72 -11.47 11.44
N CYS A 124 -9.59 -10.46 11.50
CA CYS A 124 -10.10 -9.93 12.75
C CYS A 124 -11.64 -9.95 12.78
N SER A 125 -12.17 -10.48 13.88
CA SER A 125 -13.59 -10.38 14.28
C SER A 125 -13.65 -9.98 15.76
N SER A 126 -13.86 -10.93 16.67
CA SER A 126 -13.76 -10.71 18.12
C SER A 126 -12.31 -10.69 18.64
N GLY A 127 -11.37 -11.16 17.83
CA GLY A 127 -9.92 -11.10 18.01
C GLY A 127 -9.22 -11.20 16.65
N CYS A 128 -7.91 -10.97 16.62
CA CYS A 128 -7.12 -11.04 15.39
C CYS A 128 -6.25 -12.28 15.37
N ASN A 129 -6.36 -13.09 14.32
CA ASN A 129 -5.55 -14.28 14.11
C ASN A 129 -4.65 -14.10 12.89
N ASP A 130 -3.39 -14.52 13.02
CA ASP A 130 -2.45 -14.53 11.90
C ASP A 130 -2.83 -15.65 10.91
N THR A 131 -2.75 -15.34 9.63
CA THR A 131 -2.98 -16.28 8.52
C THR A 131 -1.88 -16.13 7.46
N GLY A 132 -1.65 -17.18 6.66
CA GLY A 132 -0.72 -17.11 5.54
C GLY A 132 -1.33 -16.50 4.27
N GLU A 133 -2.66 -16.45 4.19
CA GLU A 133 -3.40 -16.04 3.00
C GLU A 133 -4.75 -15.42 3.40
N ILE A 134 -5.13 -14.36 2.70
CA ILE A 134 -6.41 -13.66 2.86
C ILE A 134 -7.04 -13.46 1.49
N ASN A 135 -8.32 -13.78 1.39
CA ASN A 135 -9.17 -13.48 0.24
C ASN A 135 -10.21 -12.43 0.65
N ILE A 136 -10.24 -11.32 -0.08
CA ILE A 136 -11.24 -10.27 0.11
C ILE A 136 -12.06 -10.19 -1.16
N VAL A 137 -13.27 -10.74 -1.13
CA VAL A 137 -14.14 -10.88 -2.30
C VAL A 137 -15.35 -9.97 -2.17
N TYR A 138 -15.63 -9.19 -3.21
CA TYR A 138 -16.82 -8.36 -3.31
C TYR A 138 -17.84 -9.08 -4.20
N PRO A 139 -18.99 -9.51 -3.64
CA PRO A 139 -20.07 -10.08 -4.42
C PRO A 139 -20.67 -9.04 -5.37
N ARG A 140 -21.24 -9.50 -6.48
CA ARG A 140 -21.91 -8.64 -7.47
C ARG A 140 -22.97 -7.79 -6.81
N SER A 141 -23.03 -6.51 -7.17
CA SER A 141 -24.05 -5.56 -6.67
C SER A 141 -24.13 -5.41 -5.15
N ASN A 142 -23.16 -5.95 -4.40
CA ASN A 142 -23.10 -5.85 -2.94
C ASN A 142 -21.87 -5.04 -2.54
N PRO A 143 -22.03 -3.94 -1.78
CA PRO A 143 -20.89 -3.16 -1.30
C PRO A 143 -20.08 -3.87 -0.21
N MET A 144 -20.63 -4.91 0.42
CA MET A 144 -19.98 -5.64 1.51
C MET A 144 -19.03 -6.70 0.97
N ALA A 145 -17.82 -6.74 1.51
CA ALA A 145 -16.83 -7.77 1.24
C ALA A 145 -17.08 -9.03 2.08
N SER A 146 -16.80 -10.18 1.50
CA SER A 146 -16.52 -11.43 2.20
C SER A 146 -15.01 -11.52 2.45
N ILE A 147 -14.61 -11.65 3.71
CA ILE A 147 -13.20 -11.71 4.12
C ILE A 147 -12.92 -13.08 4.70
N THR A 148 -12.17 -13.90 3.98
CA THR A 148 -11.90 -15.31 4.29
C THR A 148 -10.41 -15.63 4.27
N ASP A 149 -10.03 -16.72 4.93
CA ASP A 149 -8.69 -17.30 4.82
C ASP A 149 -8.60 -18.21 3.57
N SER A 150 -7.56 -19.05 3.51
CA SER A 150 -7.36 -20.04 2.44
C SER A 150 -8.42 -21.15 2.39
N SER A 151 -9.27 -21.30 3.42
CA SER A 151 -10.34 -22.30 3.44
C SER A 151 -11.63 -21.82 2.79
N GLY A 152 -11.73 -20.53 2.48
CA GLY A 152 -12.95 -19.91 1.91
C GLY A 152 -14.08 -19.81 2.94
N SER A 153 -13.79 -20.10 4.20
CA SER A 153 -14.74 -20.11 5.30
C SER A 153 -14.33 -19.12 6.39
N GLY A 154 -15.30 -18.40 6.94
CA GLY A 154 -15.06 -17.40 7.97
C GLY A 154 -15.86 -16.12 7.75
N SER A 155 -16.35 -15.53 8.83
CA SER A 155 -16.98 -14.21 8.83
C SER A 155 -16.12 -13.29 9.67
N ASN A 156 -15.22 -12.56 9.00
CA ASN A 156 -14.34 -11.60 9.64
C ASN A 156 -14.84 -10.18 9.40
N ASP A 157 -14.72 -9.33 10.42
CA ASP A 157 -15.18 -7.94 10.34
C ASP A 157 -14.19 -7.07 9.55
N TYR A 158 -12.89 -7.37 9.67
CA TYR A 158 -11.84 -6.70 8.92
C TYR A 158 -10.60 -7.57 8.79
N ALA A 159 -9.79 -7.30 7.76
CA ALA A 159 -8.46 -7.85 7.57
C ALA A 159 -7.40 -6.79 7.84
N ILE A 160 -6.23 -7.20 8.32
CA ILE A 160 -5.04 -6.37 8.43
C ILE A 160 -3.96 -6.94 7.51
N VAL A 161 -3.47 -6.11 6.60
CA VAL A 161 -2.32 -6.40 5.75
C VAL A 161 -1.16 -5.51 6.21
N THR A 162 -0.15 -6.11 6.82
CA THR A 162 1.05 -5.40 7.28
C THR A 162 2.12 -5.44 6.20
N ILE A 163 2.59 -4.25 5.78
CA ILE A 163 3.72 -4.09 4.88
C ILE A 163 4.93 -3.67 5.70
N ALA A 164 6.06 -4.34 5.51
CA ALA A 164 7.31 -4.02 6.18
C ALA A 164 8.42 -3.67 5.17
N ALA A 165 9.25 -2.70 5.55
CA ALA A 165 10.51 -2.43 4.84
C ALA A 165 11.48 -3.63 5.02
N PRO A 166 12.48 -3.79 4.13
CA PRO A 166 13.46 -4.89 4.20
C PRO A 166 14.21 -5.04 5.53
N ASN A 167 14.21 -4.01 6.37
CA ASN A 167 14.91 -3.97 7.66
C ASN A 167 13.95 -4.14 8.86
N ASP A 168 12.66 -4.36 8.62
CA ASP A 168 11.57 -4.46 9.61
C ASP A 168 11.47 -3.28 10.60
N LYS A 169 12.18 -2.18 10.35
CA LYS A 169 12.17 -0.99 11.23
C LYS A 169 10.97 -0.10 10.98
N ILE A 170 10.42 -0.17 9.78
CA ILE A 170 9.30 0.65 9.34
C ILE A 170 8.25 -0.32 8.79
N SER A 171 7.06 -0.25 9.35
CA SER A 171 5.90 -0.98 8.85
C SER A 171 4.69 -0.07 8.78
N LYS A 172 3.72 -0.47 7.96
CA LYS A 172 2.38 0.12 7.92
C LYS A 172 1.33 -0.97 7.89
N ASP A 173 0.22 -0.70 8.57
CA ASP A 173 -0.91 -1.60 8.64
C ASP A 173 -2.04 -1.06 7.77
N ILE A 174 -2.55 -1.91 6.88
CA ILE A 174 -3.67 -1.59 6.00
C ILE A 174 -4.86 -2.39 6.50
N LYS A 175 -5.85 -1.71 7.07
CA LYS A 175 -7.08 -2.32 7.56
C LYS A 175 -8.16 -2.23 6.49
N ILE A 176 -8.72 -3.37 6.14
CA ILE A 176 -9.78 -3.48 5.12
C ILE A 176 -11.01 -4.06 5.82
N TYR A 177 -12.07 -3.26 5.90
CA TYR A 177 -13.30 -3.62 6.60
C TYR A 177 -14.30 -4.26 5.65
N LEU A 178 -15.17 -5.11 6.21
CA LEU A 178 -16.22 -5.78 5.44
C LEU A 178 -17.17 -4.79 4.74
N ASN A 179 -17.31 -3.56 5.26
CA ASN A 179 -18.17 -2.53 4.68
C ASN A 179 -17.51 -1.75 3.52
N GLY A 180 -16.28 -2.15 3.12
CA GLY A 180 -15.52 -1.50 2.07
C GLY A 180 -14.73 -0.26 2.52
N GLN A 181 -14.70 0.06 3.83
CA GLN A 181 -13.79 1.06 4.37
C GLN A 181 -12.35 0.54 4.34
N ILE A 182 -11.40 1.40 3.95
CA ILE A 182 -9.97 1.09 3.94
C ILE A 182 -9.27 2.16 4.80
N SER A 183 -8.46 1.72 5.76
CA SER A 183 -7.62 2.58 6.61
C SER A 183 -6.16 2.21 6.46
N ILE A 184 -5.28 3.21 6.35
CA ILE A 184 -3.83 3.03 6.26
C ILE A 184 -3.21 3.69 7.48
N GLU A 185 -2.66 2.88 8.39
CA GLU A 185 -2.06 3.30 9.67
C GLU A 185 -0.54 3.22 9.65
#